data_AF-A0A5C1QLG2-F1
#
_entry.id   AF-A0A5C1QLG2-F1
#
_cell.length_a   1.000
_cell.length_b   1.000
_cell.length_c   1.000
_cell.angle_alpha   90.00
_cell.angle_beta   90.00
_cell.angle_gamma   90.00
#
_symmetry.space_group_name_H-M   'P 1'
#
loop_
_entity.id
_entity.type
_entity.pdbx_description
1 polymer ?
#
loop_
_entity_poly.entity_id
_entity_poly.type
_entity_poly.pdbx_seq_one_letter_code
_entity_poly.pdbx_strand_id
1 'polypeptide(L)'
;MAIKNKAVILQFFGYLLIILIMSCLSSFFPLWGNMVLAVIFPIIVLLTKEMVSFEKIKLTTLLGGRILTALTAVYLFPENWLLVIVALLMYINITEAILADAKKKRWENAIAGAAVLATTHLLFTSSWISISESGSVIQIGYYIITHKAIVFWILAYTLWNFNFVTGEFSSSVSLYHIAILSTPLIISFSIGLPGLWVLTRATSLTTAGALQILRKPSIESGLESERFGRFIRTFQKREIQICLMIVVILLSIVSFFY
;
A
#
# COMPACT_ATOMS: atom_id res chain seq x y z
N MET A 1 -16.64 -15.85 23.71
CA MET A 1 -16.58 -14.65 22.85
C MET A 1 -15.38 -13.74 23.16
N ALA A 2 -15.12 -13.38 24.43
CA ALA A 2 -14.02 -12.47 24.80
C ALA A 2 -12.61 -13.00 24.46
N ILE A 3 -12.36 -14.31 24.62
CA ILE A 3 -11.06 -14.94 24.32
C ILE A 3 -10.75 -14.93 22.82
N LYS A 4 -11.73 -15.28 21.96
CA LYS A 4 -11.59 -15.22 20.48
C LYS A 4 -11.29 -13.78 20.01
N ASN A 5 -11.93 -12.77 20.60
CA ASN A 5 -11.64 -11.37 20.28
C ASN A 5 -10.20 -10.95 20.65
N LYS A 6 -9.69 -11.38 21.82
CA LYS A 6 -8.29 -11.11 22.21
C LYS A 6 -7.30 -11.77 21.25
N ALA A 7 -7.57 -13.01 20.83
CA ALA A 7 -6.72 -13.72 19.88
C ALA A 7 -6.65 -13.00 18.52
N VAL A 8 -7.80 -12.55 17.98
CA VAL A 8 -7.82 -11.80 16.71
C VAL A 8 -7.04 -10.49 16.82
N ILE A 9 -7.19 -9.75 17.93
CA ILE A 9 -6.43 -8.52 18.17
C ILE A 9 -4.92 -8.80 18.20
N LEU A 10 -4.50 -9.84 18.93
CA LEU A 10 -3.09 -10.21 19.00
C LEU A 10 -2.53 -10.58 17.63
N GLN A 11 -3.28 -11.36 16.84
CA GLN A 11 -2.87 -11.73 15.49
C GLN A 11 -2.83 -10.53 14.55
N PHE A 12 -3.80 -9.61 14.62
CA PHE A 12 -3.78 -8.38 13.84
C PHE A 12 -2.52 -7.57 14.14
N PHE A 13 -2.20 -7.34 15.42
CA PHE A 13 -0.97 -6.63 15.80
C PHE A 13 0.29 -7.41 15.43
N GLY A 14 0.27 -8.74 15.49
CA GLY A 14 1.36 -9.59 15.02
C GLY A 14 1.63 -9.40 13.52
N TYR A 15 0.60 -9.44 12.69
CA TYR A 15 0.74 -9.16 11.25
C TYR A 15 1.17 -7.72 10.98
N LEU A 16 0.58 -6.74 11.67
CA LEU A 16 0.98 -5.33 11.56
C LEU A 16 2.47 -5.16 11.87
N LEU A 17 2.96 -5.76 12.96
CA LEU A 17 4.37 -5.70 13.34
C LEU A 17 5.27 -6.35 12.29
N ILE A 18 4.91 -7.55 11.80
CA ILE A 18 5.68 -8.24 10.75
C ILE A 18 5.76 -7.39 9.49
N ILE A 19 4.62 -6.87 9.01
CA ILE A 19 4.56 -6.05 7.80
C ILE A 19 5.35 -4.75 8.00
N LEU A 20 5.27 -4.14 9.18
CA LEU A 20 6.02 -2.93 9.53
C LEU A 20 7.52 -3.18 9.51
N ILE A 21 7.99 -4.25 10.15
CA ILE A 21 9.41 -4.64 10.14
C ILE A 21 9.88 -4.92 8.72
N MET A 22 9.15 -5.76 7.97
CA MET A 22 9.50 -6.08 6.58
C MET A 22 9.53 -4.82 5.71
N SER A 23 8.58 -3.91 5.89
CA SER A 23 8.52 -2.65 5.14
C SER A 23 9.65 -1.71 5.53
N CYS A 24 10.01 -1.58 6.81
CA CYS A 24 11.14 -0.76 7.23
C CYS A 24 12.45 -1.29 6.64
N LEU A 25 12.70 -2.60 6.78
CA LEU A 25 13.91 -3.26 6.27
C LEU A 25 14.02 -3.22 4.74
N SER A 26 12.90 -3.11 4.03
CA SER A 26 12.88 -3.04 2.57
C SER A 26 12.73 -1.64 1.99
N SER A 27 12.32 -0.65 2.79
CA SER A 27 12.16 0.75 2.33
C SER A 27 13.45 1.54 2.48
N PHE A 28 14.28 1.22 3.47
CA PHE A 28 15.51 1.95 3.78
C PHE A 28 16.71 1.01 3.73
N PHE A 29 17.87 1.56 3.35
CA PHE A 29 19.11 0.80 3.20
C PHE A 29 19.52 0.05 4.49
N PRO A 30 20.30 -1.04 4.38
CA PRO A 30 21.06 -1.47 3.21
C PRO A 30 20.24 -2.28 2.18
N LEU A 31 20.59 -2.14 0.88
CA LEU A 31 20.06 -2.86 -0.30
C LEU A 31 19.64 -4.32 -0.03
N TRP A 32 20.34 -5.03 0.85
CA TRP A 32 20.06 -6.40 1.24
C TRP A 32 18.63 -6.63 1.74
N GLY A 33 18.08 -5.75 2.58
CA GLY A 33 16.73 -5.92 3.10
C GLY A 33 15.67 -5.78 2.00
N ASN A 34 15.86 -4.82 1.08
CA ASN A 34 15.02 -4.68 -0.11
C ASN A 34 15.15 -5.89 -1.04
N MET A 35 16.38 -6.30 -1.37
CA MET A 35 16.63 -7.44 -2.25
C MET A 35 16.04 -8.74 -1.69
N VAL A 36 16.27 -9.03 -0.41
CA VAL A 36 15.77 -10.27 0.19
C VAL A 36 14.24 -10.25 0.34
N LEU A 37 13.67 -9.18 0.91
CA LEU A 37 12.26 -9.16 1.28
C LEU A 37 11.32 -8.69 0.17
N ALA A 38 11.74 -7.72 -0.64
CA ALA A 38 10.89 -7.10 -1.67
C ALA A 38 11.17 -7.61 -3.09
N VAL A 39 12.26 -8.37 -3.30
CA VAL A 39 12.59 -8.98 -4.61
C VAL A 39 12.62 -10.51 -4.53
N ILE A 40 13.56 -11.09 -3.78
CA ILE A 40 13.78 -12.54 -3.72
C ILE A 40 12.56 -13.26 -3.11
N PHE A 41 12.05 -12.77 -1.98
CA PHE A 41 10.89 -13.39 -1.33
C PHE A 41 9.64 -13.46 -2.24
N PRO A 42 9.20 -12.37 -2.91
CA PRO A 42 8.15 -12.44 -3.91
C PRO A 42 8.45 -13.39 -5.08
N ILE A 43 9.69 -13.46 -5.57
CA ILE A 43 10.08 -14.41 -6.63
C ILE A 43 9.88 -15.86 -6.15
N ILE A 44 10.36 -16.19 -4.95
CA ILE A 44 10.17 -17.53 -4.37
C ILE A 44 8.69 -17.85 -4.28
N VAL A 45 7.86 -16.92 -3.80
CA VAL A 45 6.41 -17.12 -3.72
C VAL A 45 5.81 -17.33 -5.12
N LEU A 46 6.20 -16.52 -6.12
CA LEU A 46 5.74 -16.66 -7.50
C LEU A 46 6.05 -18.02 -8.12
N LEU A 47 7.21 -18.61 -7.77
CA LEU A 47 7.67 -19.89 -8.33
C LEU A 47 7.16 -21.10 -7.56
N THR A 48 6.86 -20.96 -6.26
CA THR A 48 6.56 -22.10 -5.38
C THR A 48 5.10 -22.23 -4.99
N LYS A 49 4.27 -21.20 -5.22
CA LYS A 49 2.85 -21.21 -4.84
C LYS A 49 1.95 -21.16 -6.05
N GLU A 50 0.94 -22.03 -6.04
CA GLU A 50 -0.18 -21.92 -6.95
C GLU A 50 -0.98 -20.67 -6.58
N MET A 51 -1.26 -19.85 -7.59
CA MET A 51 -1.95 -18.57 -7.44
C MET A 51 -3.01 -18.45 -8.52
N VAL A 52 -4.11 -17.78 -8.21
CA VAL A 52 -5.05 -17.35 -9.23
C VAL A 52 -4.40 -16.28 -10.12
N SER A 53 -4.82 -16.19 -11.38
CA SER A 53 -4.21 -15.28 -12.36
C SER A 53 -4.13 -13.83 -11.89
N PHE A 54 -5.14 -13.37 -11.14
CA PHE A 54 -5.16 -12.03 -10.55
C PHE A 54 -4.04 -11.80 -9.53
N GLU A 55 -3.84 -12.74 -8.60
CA GLU A 55 -2.77 -12.67 -7.59
C GLU A 55 -1.39 -12.66 -8.27
N LYS A 56 -1.22 -13.50 -9.31
CA LYS A 56 0.03 -13.59 -10.08
C LYS A 56 0.36 -12.29 -10.81
N ILE A 57 -0.61 -11.72 -11.54
CA ILE A 57 -0.41 -10.44 -12.25
C ILE A 57 -0.03 -9.34 -11.26
N LYS A 58 -0.79 -9.22 -10.17
CA LYS A 58 -0.58 -8.16 -9.18
C LYS A 58 0.79 -8.26 -8.51
N LEU A 59 1.19 -9.47 -8.08
CA LEU A 59 2.50 -9.67 -7.46
C LEU A 59 3.64 -9.43 -8.46
N THR A 60 3.48 -9.84 -9.72
CA THR A 60 4.49 -9.62 -10.77
C THR A 60 4.67 -8.13 -11.09
N THR A 61 3.56 -7.38 -11.20
CA THR A 61 3.60 -5.92 -11.43
C THR A 61 4.31 -5.19 -10.28
N LEU A 62 4.00 -5.56 -9.04
CA LEU A 62 4.66 -4.98 -7.86
C LEU A 62 6.14 -5.35 -7.76
N LEU A 63 6.48 -6.60 -8.05
CA LEU A 63 7.86 -7.08 -8.09
C LEU A 63 8.68 -6.33 -9.16
N GLY A 64 8.13 -6.12 -10.34
CA GLY A 64 8.79 -5.34 -11.40
C GLY A 64 9.18 -3.94 -10.92
N GLY A 65 8.27 -3.24 -10.25
CA GLY A 65 8.57 -1.93 -9.64
C GLY A 65 9.65 -1.98 -8.54
N ARG A 66 9.85 -3.13 -7.87
CA ARG A 66 10.92 -3.32 -6.88
C ARG A 66 12.27 -3.65 -7.50
N ILE A 67 12.30 -4.49 -8.53
CA ILE A 67 13.51 -4.77 -9.30
C ILE A 67 14.06 -3.46 -9.88
N LEU A 68 13.21 -2.63 -10.50
CA LEU A 68 13.64 -1.35 -11.07
C LEU A 68 14.21 -0.39 -10.00
N THR A 69 13.64 -0.38 -8.80
CA THR A 69 14.18 0.43 -7.70
C THR A 69 15.53 -0.07 -7.21
N ALA A 70 15.70 -1.40 -7.11
CA ALA A 70 16.99 -1.98 -6.78
C ALA A 70 18.05 -1.65 -7.85
N LEU A 71 17.70 -1.73 -9.14
CA LEU A 71 18.57 -1.35 -10.25
C LEU A 71 18.92 0.15 -10.25
N THR A 72 17.96 1.01 -9.92
CA THR A 72 18.19 2.47 -9.80
C THR A 72 19.18 2.77 -8.68
N ALA A 73 19.04 2.11 -7.53
CA ALA A 73 19.94 2.29 -6.39
C ALA A 73 21.39 1.85 -6.65
N VAL A 74 21.63 1.05 -7.69
CA VAL A 74 22.99 0.66 -8.14
C VAL A 74 23.39 1.33 -9.47
N TYR A 75 22.69 2.41 -9.86
CA TYR A 75 22.94 3.20 -11.07
C TYR A 75 22.82 2.43 -12.40
N LEU A 76 22.13 1.29 -12.39
CA LEU A 76 21.83 0.51 -13.60
C LEU A 76 20.50 0.91 -14.26
N PHE A 77 19.72 1.78 -13.61
CA PHE A 77 18.48 2.31 -14.16
C PHE A 77 18.36 3.81 -13.86
N PRO A 78 17.94 4.66 -14.83
CA PRO A 78 17.85 6.10 -14.59
C PRO A 78 16.77 6.47 -13.58
N GLU A 79 17.11 7.36 -12.64
CA GLU A 79 16.23 7.82 -11.56
C GLU A 79 14.93 8.45 -12.08
N ASN A 80 15.02 9.30 -13.12
CA ASN A 80 13.88 10.01 -13.70
C ASN A 80 12.80 9.05 -14.25
N TRP A 81 13.20 7.95 -14.87
CA TRP A 81 12.28 6.94 -15.37
C TRP A 81 11.62 6.16 -14.23
N LEU A 82 12.33 5.93 -13.11
CA LEU A 82 11.76 5.24 -11.97
C LEU A 82 10.59 6.04 -11.38
N LEU A 83 10.73 7.38 -11.26
CA LEU A 83 9.67 8.25 -10.75
C LEU A 83 8.38 8.08 -11.55
N VAL A 84 8.51 8.14 -12.88
CA VAL A 84 7.39 7.99 -13.82
C VAL A 84 6.74 6.63 -13.68
N ILE A 85 7.54 5.56 -13.62
CA ILE A 85 7.03 4.19 -13.50
C ILE A 85 6.28 3.99 -12.18
N VAL A 86 6.83 4.47 -11.05
CA VAL A 86 6.15 4.37 -9.74
C VAL A 86 4.82 5.11 -9.75
N ALA A 87 4.76 6.32 -10.33
CA ALA A 87 3.52 7.04 -10.49
C ALA A 87 2.52 6.25 -11.36
N LEU A 88 2.95 5.74 -12.52
CA LEU A 88 2.09 4.93 -13.41
C LEU A 88 1.56 3.66 -12.74
N LEU A 89 2.38 2.95 -11.95
CA LEU A 89 1.94 1.79 -11.19
C LEU A 89 0.86 2.16 -10.16
N MET A 90 0.97 3.34 -9.52
CA MET A 90 -0.07 3.84 -8.64
C MET A 90 -1.35 4.19 -9.42
N TYR A 91 -1.25 4.85 -10.58
CA TYR A 91 -2.39 5.13 -11.46
C TYR A 91 -3.13 3.85 -11.85
N ILE A 92 -2.39 2.82 -12.28
CA ILE A 92 -2.96 1.51 -12.62
C ILE A 92 -3.66 0.91 -11.40
N ASN A 93 -3.01 0.89 -10.24
CA ASN A 93 -3.58 0.31 -9.03
C ASN A 93 -4.88 1.00 -8.59
N ILE A 94 -4.93 2.33 -8.69
CA ILE A 94 -6.13 3.11 -8.38
C ILE A 94 -7.23 2.82 -9.40
N THR A 95 -6.89 2.80 -10.69
CA THR A 95 -7.82 2.54 -11.79
C THR A 95 -8.45 1.15 -11.68
N GLU A 96 -7.65 0.12 -11.39
CA GLU A 96 -8.15 -1.25 -11.19
C GLU A 96 -9.21 -1.31 -10.08
N ALA A 97 -8.97 -0.63 -8.96
CA ALA A 97 -9.90 -0.59 -7.84
C ALA A 97 -11.18 0.19 -8.18
N ILE A 98 -11.09 1.32 -8.89
CA ILE A 98 -12.25 2.08 -9.39
C ILE A 98 -13.11 1.18 -10.29
N LEU A 99 -12.49 0.47 -11.23
CA LEU A 99 -13.19 -0.42 -12.14
C LEU A 99 -13.86 -1.60 -11.41
N ALA A 100 -13.19 -2.15 -10.40
CA ALA A 100 -13.76 -3.21 -9.55
C ALA A 100 -15.00 -2.72 -8.78
N ASP A 101 -14.93 -1.53 -8.17
CA ASP A 101 -16.08 -0.92 -7.47
C ASP A 101 -17.24 -0.58 -8.42
N ALA A 102 -16.93 -0.01 -9.59
CA ALA A 102 -17.93 0.30 -10.62
C ALA A 102 -18.64 -0.98 -11.11
N LYS A 103 -17.90 -2.08 -11.34
CA LYS A 103 -18.49 -3.38 -11.70
C LYS A 103 -19.42 -3.91 -10.61
N LYS A 104 -19.11 -3.65 -9.34
CA LYS A 104 -19.94 -4.00 -8.18
C LYS A 104 -21.03 -2.95 -7.87
N LYS A 105 -21.20 -1.93 -8.72
CA LYS A 105 -22.15 -0.82 -8.57
C LYS A 105 -21.94 0.00 -7.28
N ARG A 106 -20.73 -0.01 -6.72
CA ARG A 106 -20.33 0.81 -5.56
C ARG A 106 -19.89 2.20 -6.03
N TRP A 107 -20.83 2.93 -6.62
CA TRP A 107 -20.54 4.18 -7.33
C TRP A 107 -19.96 5.27 -6.43
N GLU A 108 -20.39 5.33 -5.17
CA GLU A 108 -19.87 6.29 -4.19
C GLU A 108 -18.34 6.15 -4.04
N ASN A 109 -17.83 4.92 -3.94
CA ASN A 109 -16.40 4.69 -3.82
C ASN A 109 -15.65 4.79 -5.16
N ALA A 110 -16.30 4.44 -6.27
CA ALA A 110 -15.72 4.61 -7.60
C ALA A 110 -15.51 6.10 -7.95
N ILE A 111 -16.50 6.95 -7.64
CA ILE A 111 -16.42 8.41 -7.83
C ILE A 111 -15.34 9.01 -6.92
N ALA A 112 -15.32 8.62 -5.64
CA ALA A 112 -14.27 9.03 -4.71
C ALA A 112 -12.87 8.64 -5.23
N GLY A 113 -12.73 7.43 -5.77
CA GLY A 113 -11.49 6.96 -6.38
C GLY A 113 -11.09 7.76 -7.61
N ALA A 114 -12.05 8.15 -8.46
CA ALA A 114 -11.76 9.01 -9.61
C ALA A 114 -11.19 10.38 -9.18
N ALA A 115 -11.65 10.95 -8.06
CA ALA A 115 -11.08 12.16 -7.50
C ALA A 115 -9.64 11.95 -6.98
N VAL A 116 -9.37 10.83 -6.30
CA VAL A 116 -8.00 10.45 -5.88
C VAL A 116 -7.09 10.27 -7.11
N LEU A 117 -7.59 9.61 -8.16
CA LEU A 117 -6.85 9.39 -9.41
C LEU A 117 -6.50 10.71 -10.09
N ALA A 118 -7.47 11.63 -10.24
CA ALA A 118 -7.25 12.94 -10.85
C ALA A 118 -6.19 13.79 -10.12
N THR A 119 -6.05 13.58 -8.81
CA THR A 119 -5.12 14.32 -7.95
C THR A 119 -3.78 13.59 -7.74
N THR A 120 -3.61 12.40 -8.36
CA THR A 120 -2.36 11.61 -8.31
C THR A 120 -1.20 12.26 -9.08
N HIS A 121 -1.43 13.36 -9.81
CA HIS A 121 -0.36 14.12 -10.48
C HIS A 121 0.71 14.65 -9.51
N LEU A 122 0.36 14.84 -8.23
CA LEU A 122 1.31 15.20 -7.16
C LEU A 122 2.49 14.21 -7.07
N LEU A 123 2.31 12.96 -7.48
CA LEU A 123 3.39 11.96 -7.47
C LEU A 123 4.54 12.31 -8.43
N PHE A 124 4.32 13.18 -9.41
CA PHE A 124 5.36 13.67 -10.31
C PHE A 124 6.26 14.75 -9.69
N THR A 125 5.94 15.24 -8.49
CA THR A 125 6.78 16.19 -7.73
C THR A 125 7.87 15.51 -6.89
N SER A 126 8.12 14.24 -7.17
CA SER A 126 9.05 13.43 -6.42
C SER A 126 10.50 13.65 -6.81
N SER A 127 11.39 13.37 -5.87
CA SER A 127 12.83 13.38 -6.06
C SER A 127 13.44 12.08 -5.55
N TRP A 128 14.48 11.62 -6.24
CA TRP A 128 15.40 10.63 -5.68
C TRP A 128 16.40 11.35 -4.78
N ILE A 129 16.57 10.86 -3.54
CA ILE A 129 17.54 11.36 -2.58
C ILE A 129 18.64 10.32 -2.44
N SER A 130 19.87 10.73 -2.74
CA SER A 130 21.08 9.95 -2.52
C SER A 130 21.87 10.53 -1.35
N ILE A 131 22.09 9.73 -0.31
CA ILE A 131 22.96 10.05 0.82
C ILE A 131 24.28 9.33 0.59
N SER A 132 25.35 10.09 0.37
CA SER A 132 26.71 9.57 0.38
C SER A 132 27.40 9.94 1.69
N GLU A 133 27.87 8.96 2.44
CA GLU A 133 28.84 9.21 3.50
C GLU A 133 30.21 9.48 2.86
N SER A 134 30.88 10.54 3.31
CA SER A 134 32.21 10.89 2.82
C SER A 134 33.20 9.78 3.20
N GLY A 135 33.68 9.02 2.20
CA GLY A 135 34.72 8.00 2.36
C GLY A 135 34.23 6.54 2.39
N SER A 136 32.91 6.28 2.28
CA SER A 136 32.36 4.93 2.16
C SER A 136 31.63 4.72 0.82
N VAL A 137 31.72 3.51 0.26
CA VAL A 137 31.09 3.10 -1.03
C VAL A 137 29.56 2.92 -0.90
N ILE A 138 29.00 3.16 0.29
CA ILE A 138 27.57 2.96 0.56
C ILE A 138 26.84 4.26 0.24
N GLN A 139 26.27 4.34 -0.96
CA GLN A 139 25.28 5.36 -1.31
C GLN A 139 23.89 4.84 -1.02
N ILE A 140 23.15 5.56 -0.17
CA ILE A 140 21.76 5.24 0.18
C ILE A 140 20.85 6.08 -0.69
N GLY A 141 20.11 5.44 -1.59
CA GLY A 141 19.14 6.10 -2.47
C GLY A 141 17.70 5.77 -2.10
N TYR A 142 16.82 6.77 -1.99
CA TYR A 142 15.37 6.55 -1.85
C TYR A 142 14.52 7.61 -2.53
N TYR A 143 13.31 7.21 -2.92
CA TYR A 143 12.30 8.06 -3.52
C TYR A 143 11.45 8.76 -2.45
N ILE A 144 11.24 10.07 -2.60
CA ILE A 144 10.34 10.85 -1.74
C ILE A 144 9.52 11.84 -2.57
N ILE A 145 8.28 12.09 -2.14
CA ILE A 145 7.45 13.16 -2.69
C ILE A 145 7.70 14.45 -1.90
N THR A 146 8.02 15.54 -2.60
CA THR A 146 8.40 16.80 -1.95
C THR A 146 7.24 17.76 -1.72
N HIS A 147 6.09 17.52 -2.37
CA HIS A 147 4.91 18.39 -2.23
C HIS A 147 4.29 18.32 -0.83
N LYS A 148 4.08 19.45 -0.18
CA LYS A 148 3.54 19.50 1.19
C LYS A 148 2.09 19.00 1.27
N ALA A 149 1.30 19.23 0.23
CA ALA A 149 -0.09 18.77 0.18
C ALA A 149 -0.26 17.26 0.00
N ILE A 150 0.84 16.50 -0.12
CA ILE A 150 0.80 15.04 -0.17
C ILE A 150 0.08 14.44 1.05
N VAL A 151 0.09 15.12 2.20
CA VAL A 151 -0.63 14.67 3.40
C VAL A 151 -2.13 14.54 3.14
N PHE A 152 -2.74 15.51 2.47
CA PHE A 152 -4.17 15.46 2.15
C PHE A 152 -4.49 14.35 1.15
N TRP A 153 -3.61 14.17 0.15
CA TRP A 153 -3.75 13.07 -0.81
C TRP A 153 -3.59 11.69 -0.14
N ILE A 154 -2.64 11.54 0.78
CA ILE A 154 -2.44 10.31 1.57
C ILE A 154 -3.69 9.99 2.37
N LEU A 155 -4.30 10.98 3.04
CA LEU A 155 -5.53 10.79 3.79
C LEU A 155 -6.71 10.41 2.87
N ALA A 156 -6.85 11.09 1.73
CA ALA A 156 -7.86 10.78 0.72
C ALA A 156 -7.71 9.34 0.21
N TYR A 157 -6.51 8.97 -0.23
CA TYR A 157 -6.17 7.62 -0.67
C TYR A 157 -6.45 6.59 0.43
N THR A 158 -6.03 6.85 1.67
CA THR A 158 -6.20 5.91 2.78
C THR A 158 -7.68 5.63 3.03
N LEU A 159 -8.51 6.67 3.14
CA LEU A 159 -9.94 6.50 3.38
C LEU A 159 -10.63 5.78 2.22
N TRP A 160 -10.31 6.16 0.99
CA TRP A 160 -10.83 5.52 -0.21
C TRP A 160 -10.41 4.05 -0.33
N ASN A 161 -9.13 3.75 -0.11
CA ASN A 161 -8.59 2.41 -0.25
C ASN A 161 -9.07 1.49 0.88
N PHE A 162 -9.25 2.03 2.09
CA PHE A 162 -9.91 1.33 3.19
C PHE A 162 -11.33 0.89 2.80
N ASN A 163 -12.10 1.78 2.19
CA ASN A 163 -13.44 1.46 1.74
C ASN A 163 -13.46 0.45 0.59
N PHE A 164 -12.53 0.57 -0.36
CA PHE A 164 -12.34 -0.41 -1.41
C PHE A 164 -12.09 -1.80 -0.81
N VAL A 165 -11.06 -1.93 0.04
CA VAL A 165 -10.65 -3.19 0.68
C VAL A 165 -11.80 -3.85 1.45
N THR A 166 -12.51 -3.09 2.28
CA THR A 166 -13.58 -3.63 3.13
C THR A 166 -14.83 -4.08 2.36
N GLY A 167 -15.02 -3.62 1.12
CA GLY A 167 -16.07 -4.12 0.24
C GLY A 167 -15.59 -5.11 -0.84
N GLU A 168 -14.28 -5.23 -1.04
CA GLU A 168 -13.70 -6.20 -1.98
C GLU A 168 -13.47 -7.57 -1.32
N PHE A 169 -12.95 -7.57 -0.10
CA PHE A 169 -12.43 -8.77 0.55
C PHE A 169 -13.30 -9.26 1.71
N SER A 170 -13.08 -10.51 2.13
CA SER A 170 -13.66 -11.05 3.36
C SER A 170 -13.22 -10.24 4.58
N SER A 171 -13.95 -10.39 5.70
CA SER A 171 -13.65 -9.67 6.95
C SER A 171 -12.22 -9.91 7.44
N SER A 172 -11.73 -11.16 7.41
CA SER A 172 -10.37 -11.53 7.83
C SER A 172 -9.30 -10.90 6.93
N VAL A 173 -9.48 -11.02 5.61
CA VAL A 173 -8.54 -10.48 4.62
C VAL A 173 -8.56 -8.95 4.65
N SER A 174 -9.72 -8.34 4.88
CA SER A 174 -9.85 -6.89 5.09
C SER A 174 -9.05 -6.40 6.29
N LEU A 175 -9.08 -7.10 7.43
CA LEU A 175 -8.24 -6.76 8.60
C LEU A 175 -6.76 -6.84 8.28
N TYR A 176 -6.34 -7.87 7.55
CA TYR A 176 -4.95 -7.97 7.10
C TYR A 176 -4.57 -6.77 6.22
N HIS A 177 -5.40 -6.41 5.24
CA HIS A 177 -5.16 -5.25 4.39
C HIS A 177 -5.19 -3.91 5.15
N ILE A 178 -5.94 -3.80 6.25
CA ILE A 178 -5.87 -2.63 7.15
C ILE A 178 -4.49 -2.54 7.79
N ALA A 179 -3.87 -3.66 8.17
CA ALA A 179 -2.49 -3.65 8.65
C ALA A 179 -1.51 -3.20 7.55
N ILE A 180 -1.70 -3.67 6.30
CA ILE A 180 -0.91 -3.21 5.14
C ILE A 180 -1.08 -1.70 4.94
N LEU A 181 -2.32 -1.19 4.98
CA LEU A 181 -2.62 0.23 4.73
C LEU A 181 -2.12 1.13 5.88
N SER A 182 -2.13 0.63 7.11
CA SER A 182 -1.62 1.33 8.29
C SER A 182 -0.09 1.43 8.29
N THR A 183 0.60 0.44 7.74
CA THR A 183 2.07 0.39 7.73
C THR A 183 2.74 1.63 7.12
N PRO A 184 2.42 2.07 5.89
CA PRO A 184 3.05 3.26 5.32
C PRO A 184 2.71 4.54 6.07
N LEU A 185 1.54 4.62 6.71
CA LEU A 185 1.19 5.74 7.58
C LEU A 185 2.08 5.76 8.82
N ILE A 186 2.21 4.63 9.52
CA ILE A 186 3.05 4.55 10.72
C ILE A 186 4.48 4.90 10.38
N ILE A 187 5.06 4.32 9.32
CA ILE A 187 6.47 4.57 8.97
C ILE A 187 6.69 6.04 8.57
N SER A 188 5.95 6.54 7.58
CA SER A 188 6.19 7.89 7.03
C SER A 188 5.93 9.01 8.04
N PHE A 189 4.87 8.90 8.85
CA PHE A 189 4.54 9.92 9.84
C PHE A 189 5.39 9.82 11.11
N SER A 190 5.84 8.64 11.53
CA SER A 190 6.75 8.52 12.68
C SER A 190 8.14 9.09 12.38
N ILE A 191 8.57 9.02 11.12
CA ILE A 191 9.83 9.63 10.64
C ILE A 191 9.66 11.16 10.42
N GLY A 192 8.43 11.67 10.39
CA GLY A 192 8.15 13.07 10.08
C GLY A 192 8.30 13.43 8.60
N LEU A 193 8.31 12.44 7.71
CA LEU A 193 8.47 12.60 6.27
C LEU A 193 7.31 11.93 5.50
N PRO A 194 6.14 12.60 5.39
CA PRO A 194 4.97 12.05 4.70
C PRO A 194 5.23 11.67 3.25
N GLY A 195 6.19 12.33 2.58
CA GLY A 195 6.58 12.00 1.21
C GLY A 195 7.12 10.58 1.01
N LEU A 196 7.54 9.90 2.09
CA LEU A 196 7.99 8.49 2.06
C LEU A 196 6.82 7.51 1.98
N TRP A 197 5.59 8.00 2.08
CA TRP A 197 4.40 7.15 2.10
C TRP A 197 4.30 6.28 0.84
N VAL A 198 4.59 6.80 -0.36
CA VAL A 198 4.51 5.99 -1.59
C VAL A 198 5.55 4.88 -1.63
N LEU A 199 6.78 5.16 -1.19
CA LEU A 199 7.83 4.15 -1.09
C LEU A 199 7.43 3.04 -0.12
N THR A 200 7.03 3.42 1.09
CA THR A 200 6.63 2.49 2.16
C THR A 200 5.31 1.78 1.83
N ARG A 201 4.46 2.38 1.00
CA ARG A 201 3.24 1.77 0.47
C ARG A 201 3.58 0.68 -0.54
N ALA A 202 4.51 0.95 -1.45
CA ALA A 202 4.95 -0.03 -2.42
C ALA A 202 5.61 -1.24 -1.73
N THR A 203 6.49 -1.00 -0.76
CA THR A 203 7.16 -2.08 -0.02
C THR A 203 6.21 -2.90 0.85
N SER A 204 5.32 -2.25 1.60
CA SER A 204 4.30 -2.94 2.39
C SER A 204 3.37 -3.77 1.51
N LEU A 205 2.96 -3.25 0.34
CA LEU A 205 2.08 -3.98 -0.56
C LEU A 205 2.75 -5.19 -1.21
N THR A 206 4.01 -5.07 -1.65
CA THR A 206 4.75 -6.20 -2.24
C THR A 206 5.04 -7.29 -1.21
N THR A 207 5.61 -6.91 -0.06
CA THR A 207 6.01 -7.86 0.99
C THR A 207 4.80 -8.53 1.63
N ALA A 208 3.77 -7.75 1.96
CA ALA A 208 2.55 -8.30 2.55
C ALA A 208 1.71 -9.09 1.54
N GLY A 209 1.73 -8.73 0.25
CA GLY A 209 1.07 -9.49 -0.81
C GLY A 209 1.69 -10.89 -0.97
N ALA A 210 3.03 -10.96 -1.01
CA ALA A 210 3.74 -12.24 -1.02
C ALA A 210 3.47 -13.07 0.26
N LEU A 211 3.46 -12.42 1.43
CA LEU A 211 3.13 -13.07 2.70
C LEU A 211 1.67 -13.57 2.75
N GLN A 212 0.73 -12.83 2.18
CA GLN A 212 -0.68 -13.22 2.11
C GLN A 212 -0.85 -14.51 1.31
N ILE A 213 -0.22 -14.61 0.14
CA ILE A 213 -0.26 -15.81 -0.70
C ILE A 213 0.36 -16.99 0.06
N LEU A 214 1.49 -16.77 0.73
CA LEU A 214 2.17 -17.81 1.52
C LEU A 214 1.35 -18.31 2.73
N ARG A 215 0.62 -17.42 3.40
CA ARG A 215 -0.05 -17.67 4.70
C ARG A 215 -1.57 -17.56 4.64
N LYS A 216 -2.17 -17.67 3.45
CA LYS A 216 -3.61 -17.44 3.22
C LYS A 216 -4.52 -18.18 4.23
N PRO A 217 -4.37 -19.50 4.49
CA PRO A 217 -5.24 -20.19 5.45
C PRO A 217 -5.10 -19.67 6.89
N SER A 218 -3.88 -19.30 7.29
CA SER A 218 -3.60 -18.75 8.62
C SER A 218 -4.23 -17.37 8.80
N ILE A 219 -4.21 -16.54 7.76
CA ILE A 219 -4.80 -15.20 7.79
C ILE A 219 -6.33 -15.30 7.85
N GLU A 220 -6.93 -16.13 7.00
CA GLU A 220 -8.38 -16.26 6.90
C GLU A 220 -9.02 -16.79 8.18
N SER A 221 -8.45 -17.86 8.76
CA SER A 221 -8.91 -18.45 10.01
C SER A 221 -8.55 -17.60 11.23
N GLY A 222 -7.36 -17.01 11.21
CA GLY A 222 -6.79 -16.31 12.35
C GLY A 222 -7.37 -14.92 12.62
N LEU A 223 -7.75 -14.20 11.57
CA LEU A 223 -8.35 -12.86 11.66
C LEU A 223 -9.87 -12.87 11.56
N GLU A 224 -10.50 -14.04 11.68
CA GLU A 224 -11.96 -14.15 11.60
C GLU A 224 -12.64 -13.45 12.78
N SER A 225 -13.38 -12.37 12.49
CA SER A 225 -14.05 -11.55 13.49
C SER A 225 -15.46 -11.16 13.08
N GLU A 226 -16.45 -11.68 13.81
CA GLU A 226 -17.85 -11.31 13.64
C GLU A 226 -18.11 -9.84 14.01
N ARG A 227 -17.39 -9.31 15.02
CA ARG A 227 -17.50 -7.90 15.41
C ARG A 227 -17.04 -7.00 14.27
N PHE A 228 -15.92 -7.34 13.64
CA PHE A 228 -15.43 -6.58 12.49
C PHE A 228 -16.36 -6.73 11.28
N GLY A 229 -16.90 -7.93 11.03
CA GLY A 229 -17.93 -8.13 10.00
C GLY A 229 -19.19 -7.26 10.20
N ARG A 230 -19.67 -7.10 11.45
CA ARG A 230 -20.77 -6.17 11.78
C ARG A 230 -20.40 -4.71 11.54
N PHE A 231 -19.17 -4.33 11.89
CA PHE A 231 -18.65 -3.00 11.61
C PHE A 231 -18.64 -2.73 10.09
N ILE A 232 -18.09 -3.64 9.27
CA ILE A 232 -18.09 -3.51 7.80
C ILE A 232 -19.51 -3.33 7.28
N ARG A 233 -20.47 -4.17 7.70
CA ARG A 233 -21.88 -4.05 7.27
C ARG A 233 -22.49 -2.68 7.59
N THR A 234 -22.13 -2.11 8.74
CA THR A 234 -22.58 -0.77 9.11
C THR A 234 -21.88 0.28 8.25
N PHE A 235 -20.56 0.16 8.09
CA PHE A 235 -19.73 1.07 7.31
C PHE A 235 -20.16 1.13 5.83
N GLN A 236 -20.67 0.03 5.27
CA GLN A 236 -21.16 -0.06 3.90
C GLN A 236 -22.59 0.48 3.70
N LYS A 237 -23.22 1.08 4.73
CA LYS A 237 -24.51 1.76 4.56
C LYS A 237 -24.36 3.00 3.66
N ARG A 238 -25.35 3.24 2.82
CA ARG A 238 -25.31 4.29 1.79
C ARG A 238 -25.00 5.67 2.34
N GLU A 239 -25.56 6.04 3.48
CA GLU A 239 -25.38 7.34 4.11
C GLU A 239 -23.90 7.56 4.52
N ILE A 240 -23.27 6.51 5.05
CA ILE A 240 -21.85 6.52 5.42
C ILE A 240 -20.98 6.56 4.16
N GLN A 241 -21.35 5.82 3.11
CA GLN A 241 -20.63 5.80 1.84
C GLN A 241 -20.67 7.17 1.14
N ILE A 242 -21.81 7.86 1.15
CA ILE A 242 -21.94 9.23 0.62
C ILE A 242 -21.09 10.20 1.44
N CYS A 243 -21.15 10.13 2.77
CA CYS A 243 -20.32 10.97 3.64
C CYS A 243 -18.83 10.77 3.36
N LEU A 244 -18.39 9.51 3.24
CA LEU A 244 -17.00 9.17 2.96
C LEU A 244 -16.57 9.65 1.58
N MET A 245 -17.43 9.51 0.56
CA MET A 245 -17.17 10.04 -0.78
C MET A 245 -16.93 11.55 -0.75
N ILE A 246 -17.79 12.31 -0.05
CA ILE A 246 -17.64 13.77 0.09
C ILE A 246 -16.30 14.11 0.76
N VAL A 247 -15.97 13.45 1.88
CA VAL A 247 -14.71 13.68 2.60
C VAL A 247 -13.50 13.40 1.71
N VAL A 248 -13.48 12.28 1.00
CA VAL A 248 -12.38 11.91 0.09
C VAL A 248 -12.25 12.92 -1.05
N ILE A 249 -13.36 13.36 -1.64
CA ILE A 249 -13.34 14.37 -2.72
C ILE A 249 -12.79 15.69 -2.19
N LEU A 250 -13.22 16.16 -1.02
CA LEU A 250 -12.71 17.39 -0.42
C LEU A 250 -11.21 17.30 -0.13
N LEU A 251 -10.74 16.20 0.46
CA LEU A 251 -9.31 15.99 0.68
C LEU A 251 -8.52 15.95 -0.63
N SER A 252 -9.08 15.33 -1.67
CA SER A 252 -8.46 15.30 -3.01
C SER A 252 -8.36 16.72 -3.59
N ILE A 253 -9.45 17.50 -3.54
CA ILE A 253 -9.47 18.89 -3.99
C ILE A 253 -8.44 19.73 -3.24
N VAL A 254 -8.39 19.64 -1.91
CA VAL A 254 -7.41 20.36 -1.10
C VAL A 254 -5.98 19.97 -1.50
N SER A 255 -5.74 18.68 -1.75
CA SER A 255 -4.41 18.22 -2.19
C SER A 255 -3.97 18.80 -3.54
N PHE A 256 -4.93 19.18 -4.40
CA PHE A 256 -4.64 19.75 -5.72
C PHE A 256 -4.25 21.24 -5.64
N PHE A 257 -4.84 22.00 -4.70
CA PHE A 257 -4.69 23.45 -4.64
C PHE A 257 -3.66 23.96 -3.62
N TYR A 258 -3.35 23.14 -2.62
CA TYR A 258 -2.34 23.42 -1.59
C TYR A 258 -1.01 22.79 -1.99
#